data_AF-A0A183CA89-F1
#
_entry.id   AF-A0A183CA89-F1
#
_cell.length_a   1.000
_cell.length_b   1.000
_cell.length_c   1.000
_cell.angle_alpha   90.00
_cell.angle_beta   90.00
_cell.angle_gamma   90.00
#
_symmetry.space_group_name_H-M   'P 1'
#
loop_
_entity.id
_entity.type
_entity.pdbx_description
1 polymer ?
#
loop_
_entity_poly.entity_id
_entity_poly.type
_entity_poly.pdbx_seq_one_letter_code
_entity_poly.pdbx_strand_id
1 'polypeptide(L)'
;FCAQWFVQSSSDVAAASSSDSVQRLLLFHCTGDRSSAQLLPNLSGCRFGMALFCPAVIDPPDRPSSLGRDSTNVKLDLNAELRRCEQDREIWRQIHPDQPSEVFTCVSDALAKVHALADNNTATELHVLVTGSLHLVGDFLALLDPSKANE
;
A
#
# COMPACT_ATOMS: atom_id res chain seq x y z
N PHE A 1 0.75 10.69 15.93
CA PHE A 1 -0.01 9.47 15.55
C PHE A 1 0.63 8.82 14.31
N CYS A 2 0.31 7.56 13.98
CA CYS A 2 1.07 6.61 13.13
C CYS A 2 1.89 7.18 11.95
N ALA A 3 1.35 8.11 11.16
CA ALA A 3 2.07 8.76 10.06
C ALA A 3 3.35 9.50 10.53
N GLN A 4 3.26 10.21 11.66
CA GLN A 4 4.41 10.88 12.27
C GLN A 4 5.45 9.88 12.77
N TRP A 5 5.01 8.76 13.35
CA TRP A 5 5.91 7.69 13.76
C TRP A 5 6.63 7.09 12.54
N PHE A 6 5.91 6.81 11.46
CA PHE A 6 6.47 6.30 10.21
C PHE A 6 7.54 7.25 9.63
N VAL A 7 7.25 8.56 9.65
CA VAL A 7 8.22 9.59 9.23
C VAL A 7 9.46 9.57 10.11
N GLN A 8 9.28 9.56 11.43
CA GLN A 8 10.37 9.58 12.38
C GLN A 8 11.24 8.33 12.24
N SER A 9 10.65 7.13 12.22
CA SER A 9 11.37 5.88 12.05
C SER A 9 12.13 5.83 10.73
N SER A 10 11.57 6.37 9.65
CA SER A 10 12.28 6.49 8.37
C SER A 10 13.48 7.43 8.45
N SER A 11 13.35 8.54 9.16
CA SER A 11 14.43 9.50 9.37
C SER A 11 15.52 8.96 10.29
N ASP A 12 15.16 8.22 11.34
CA ASP A 12 16.11 7.62 12.28
C ASP A 12 16.97 6.56 11.58
N VAL A 13 16.36 5.71 10.74
CA VAL A 13 17.07 4.74 9.91
C VAL A 13 17.99 5.43 8.91
N ALA A 14 17.51 6.47 8.21
CA ALA A 14 18.34 7.25 7.30
C ALA A 14 19.54 7.91 7.99
N ALA A 15 19.41 8.29 9.27
CA ALA A 15 20.50 8.89 10.04
C ALA A 15 21.50 7.85 10.61
N ALA A 16 21.05 6.63 10.86
CA ALA A 16 21.88 5.56 11.42
C ALA A 16 22.60 4.74 10.34
N SER A 17 22.03 4.64 9.13
CA SER A 17 22.58 3.91 8.00
C SER A 17 23.60 4.77 7.24
N SER A 18 24.68 4.15 6.75
CA SER A 18 25.61 4.78 5.80
C SER A 18 25.07 4.84 4.36
N SER A 19 23.78 4.53 4.18
CA SER A 19 23.06 4.55 2.90
C SER A 19 22.43 5.93 2.71
N ASP A 20 22.60 6.50 1.52
CA ASP A 20 22.38 7.93 1.27
C ASP A 20 20.89 8.36 1.24
N SER A 21 19.91 7.45 1.29
CA SER A 21 18.50 7.84 1.46
C SER A 21 17.56 6.69 1.78
N VAL A 22 16.48 6.99 2.51
CA VAL A 22 15.32 6.12 2.68
C VAL A 22 14.22 6.55 1.72
N GLN A 23 13.76 5.64 0.87
CA GLN A 23 12.62 5.85 -0.01
C GLN A 23 11.33 5.44 0.70
N ARG A 24 10.31 6.31 0.65
CA ARG A 24 8.99 6.05 1.25
C ARG A 24 7.96 5.72 0.17
N LEU A 25 7.21 4.65 0.37
CA LEU A 25 6.12 4.20 -0.50
C LEU A 25 4.80 4.18 0.27
N LEU A 26 3.72 4.61 -0.37
CA LEU A 26 2.36 4.46 0.14
C LEU A 26 1.68 3.27 -0.55
N LEU A 27 1.04 2.39 0.22
CA LEU A 27 0.06 1.43 -0.28
C LEU A 27 -1.28 1.71 0.40
N PHE A 28 -2.28 2.14 -0.38
CA PHE A 28 -3.53 2.68 0.14
C PHE A 28 -4.75 2.00 -0.44
N HIS A 29 -5.74 1.81 0.43
CA HIS A 29 -7.10 1.44 0.04
C HIS A 29 -8.08 1.93 1.09
N CYS A 30 -9.20 2.50 0.66
CA CYS A 30 -10.26 2.91 1.56
C CYS A 30 -11.59 2.27 1.16
N THR A 31 -12.24 1.60 2.10
CA THR A 31 -13.57 0.99 1.90
C THR A 31 -14.62 1.64 2.80
N GLY A 32 -15.89 1.46 2.42
CA GLY A 32 -17.05 1.98 3.15
C GLY A 32 -17.26 3.48 2.97
N ASP A 33 -17.71 4.14 4.04
CA ASP A 33 -18.14 5.54 4.02
C ASP A 33 -16.99 6.54 4.26
N ARG A 34 -15.76 6.04 4.35
CA ARG A 34 -14.57 6.86 4.61
C ARG A 34 -14.19 7.64 3.34
N SER A 35 -13.91 8.93 3.51
CA SER A 35 -13.53 9.80 2.39
C SER A 35 -12.01 9.80 2.19
N SER A 36 -11.53 9.21 1.10
CA SER A 36 -10.13 9.30 0.67
C SER A 36 -9.69 10.75 0.47
N ALA A 37 -10.58 11.64 0.03
CA ALA A 37 -10.34 13.07 -0.08
C ALA A 37 -10.04 13.76 1.26
N GLN A 38 -10.46 13.18 2.39
CA GLN A 38 -10.08 13.65 3.73
C GLN A 38 -8.83 12.94 4.26
N LEU A 39 -8.60 11.68 3.89
CA LEU A 39 -7.49 10.89 4.42
C LEU A 39 -6.16 11.18 3.70
N LEU A 40 -6.15 11.22 2.37
CA LEU A 40 -4.93 11.37 1.57
C LEU A 40 -4.17 12.69 1.86
N PRO A 41 -4.82 13.86 2.04
CA PRO A 41 -4.10 15.09 2.39
C PRO A 41 -3.34 15.01 3.71
N ASN A 42 -3.82 14.21 4.67
CA ASN A 42 -3.14 14.03 5.96
C ASN A 42 -1.82 13.24 5.84
N LEU A 43 -1.61 12.58 4.71
CA LEU A 43 -0.42 11.77 4.44
C LEU A 43 0.66 12.53 3.66
N SER A 44 0.39 13.75 3.19
CA SER A 44 1.35 14.56 2.41
C SER A 44 2.63 14.87 3.18
N GLY A 45 2.57 14.95 4.52
CA GLY A 45 3.73 15.14 5.38
C GLY A 45 4.74 13.98 5.35
N CYS A 46 4.33 12.80 4.87
CA CYS A 46 5.18 11.63 4.79
C CYS A 46 6.17 11.65 3.62
N ARG A 47 6.00 12.54 2.63
CA ARG A 47 6.89 12.68 1.47
C ARG A 47 7.17 11.35 0.77
N PHE A 48 6.13 10.67 0.32
CA PHE A 48 6.26 9.45 -0.46
C PHE A 48 6.90 9.74 -1.83
N GLY A 49 7.75 8.82 -2.29
CA GLY A 49 8.28 8.83 -3.65
C GLY A 49 7.34 8.19 -4.67
N MET A 50 6.37 7.39 -4.21
CA MET A 50 5.36 6.74 -5.06
C MET A 50 4.15 6.33 -4.20
N ALA A 51 2.97 6.25 -4.82
CA ALA A 51 1.75 5.72 -4.20
C ALA A 51 1.14 4.57 -5.01
N LEU A 52 0.79 3.48 -4.35
CA LEU A 52 0.10 2.33 -4.91
C LEU A 52 -1.33 2.28 -4.35
N PHE A 53 -2.30 2.04 -5.21
CA PHE A 53 -3.71 1.89 -4.84
C PHE A 53 -4.15 0.47 -5.19
N CYS A 54 -4.67 -0.27 -4.22
CA CYS A 54 -4.94 -1.70 -4.41
C CYS A 54 -6.15 -2.13 -3.59
N PRO A 55 -7.13 -2.83 -4.15
CA PRO A 55 -8.24 -3.35 -3.35
C PRO A 55 -7.73 -4.39 -2.33
N ALA A 56 -8.50 -4.61 -1.26
CA ALA A 56 -8.26 -5.68 -0.29
C ALA A 56 -8.68 -7.05 -0.86
N VAL A 57 -7.96 -7.48 -1.89
CA VAL A 57 -8.12 -8.77 -2.57
C VAL A 57 -6.73 -9.37 -2.68
N ILE A 58 -6.47 -10.47 -1.98
CA ILE A 58 -5.13 -11.09 -1.93
C ILE A 58 -4.66 -11.46 -3.34
N ASP A 59 -5.42 -12.29 -4.04
CA ASP A 59 -5.06 -12.83 -5.35
C ASP A 59 -6.11 -12.52 -6.40
N PRO A 60 -5.72 -12.45 -7.69
CA PRO A 60 -6.69 -12.21 -8.74
C PRO A 60 -7.56 -13.46 -8.93
N PRO A 61 -8.82 -13.31 -9.42
CA PRO A 61 -9.78 -14.41 -9.50
C PRO A 61 -9.32 -15.60 -10.36
N ASP A 62 -8.45 -15.35 -11.33
CA ASP A 62 -7.88 -16.31 -12.27
C ASP A 62 -6.62 -17.01 -11.75
N ARG A 63 -6.04 -16.54 -10.63
CA ARG A 63 -4.85 -17.14 -9.99
C ARG A 63 -4.98 -17.18 -8.46
N PRO A 64 -5.92 -17.95 -7.89
CA PRO A 64 -6.10 -18.02 -6.45
C PRO A 64 -4.96 -18.78 -5.76
N SER A 65 -4.38 -18.22 -4.70
CA SER A 65 -3.51 -18.96 -3.78
C SER A 65 -4.32 -19.60 -2.64
N SER A 66 -3.66 -20.41 -1.79
CA SER A 66 -4.29 -20.96 -0.58
C SER A 66 -4.71 -19.89 0.42
N LEU A 67 -4.03 -18.73 0.44
CA LEU A 67 -4.34 -17.61 1.34
C LEU A 67 -5.59 -16.84 0.88
N GLY A 68 -5.81 -16.76 -0.44
CA GLY A 68 -6.98 -16.11 -1.04
C GLY A 68 -8.30 -16.90 -0.92
N ARG A 69 -8.28 -18.12 -0.36
CA ARG A 69 -9.48 -18.97 -0.19
C ARG A 69 -10.32 -18.62 1.03
N ASP A 70 -9.70 -18.01 2.04
CA ASP A 70 -10.31 -17.73 3.35
C ASP A 70 -10.80 -16.27 3.45
N SER A 71 -10.41 -15.42 2.50
CA SER A 71 -10.97 -14.09 2.34
C SER A 71 -12.44 -14.23 1.98
N THR A 72 -13.32 -13.83 2.89
CA THR A 72 -14.79 -13.89 2.81
C THR A 72 -15.39 -12.92 1.76
N ASN A 73 -14.78 -12.84 0.57
CA ASN A 73 -15.15 -11.99 -0.58
C ASN A 73 -16.43 -12.46 -1.29
N VAL A 74 -17.41 -12.99 -0.56
CA VAL A 74 -18.70 -13.44 -1.09
C VAL A 74 -19.56 -12.27 -1.65
N LYS A 75 -19.12 -11.00 -1.52
CA LYS A 75 -19.84 -9.81 -2.01
C LYS A 75 -18.98 -8.67 -2.55
N LEU A 76 -17.70 -8.86 -2.87
CA LEU A 76 -16.88 -7.76 -3.39
C LEU A 76 -17.10 -7.61 -4.90
N ASP A 77 -17.72 -6.50 -5.32
CA ASP A 77 -17.69 -6.12 -6.75
C ASP A 77 -16.29 -5.56 -7.04
N LEU A 78 -15.40 -6.43 -7.52
CA LEU A 78 -14.03 -6.08 -7.88
C LEU A 78 -13.99 -4.85 -8.80
N ASN A 79 -14.94 -4.72 -9.73
CA ASN A 79 -14.97 -3.55 -10.62
C ASN A 79 -15.30 -2.27 -9.85
N ALA A 80 -16.15 -2.32 -8.82
CA ALA A 80 -16.44 -1.16 -7.97
C ALA A 80 -15.21 -0.75 -7.14
N GLU A 81 -14.50 -1.72 -6.57
CA GLU A 81 -13.29 -1.45 -5.79
C GLU A 81 -12.14 -0.92 -6.66
N LEU A 82 -12.00 -1.41 -7.89
CA LEU A 82 -11.03 -0.87 -8.85
C LEU A 82 -11.36 0.57 -9.25
N ARG A 83 -12.64 0.86 -9.52
CA ARG A 83 -13.09 2.25 -9.76
C ARG A 83 -12.78 3.14 -8.56
N ARG A 84 -12.89 2.64 -7.33
CA ARG A 84 -12.51 3.37 -6.12
C ARG A 84 -11.02 3.64 -6.08
N CYS A 85 -10.19 2.63 -6.34
CA CYS A 85 -8.73 2.79 -6.35
C CYS A 85 -8.28 3.83 -7.40
N GLU A 86 -8.91 3.87 -8.58
CA GLU A 86 -8.64 4.91 -9.58
C GLU A 86 -9.11 6.30 -9.14
N GLN A 87 -10.24 6.42 -8.45
CA GLN A 87 -10.68 7.69 -7.87
C GLN A 87 -9.70 8.18 -6.79
N ASP A 88 -9.24 7.30 -5.93
CA ASP A 88 -8.26 7.60 -4.89
C ASP A 88 -6.92 8.03 -5.51
N ARG A 89 -6.50 7.37 -6.59
CA ARG A 89 -5.32 7.76 -7.37
C ARG A 89 -5.48 9.14 -7.99
N GLU A 90 -6.64 9.47 -8.52
CA GLU A 90 -6.88 10.79 -9.11
C GLU A 90 -6.84 11.90 -8.05
N ILE A 91 -7.45 11.67 -6.88
CA ILE A 91 -7.32 12.58 -5.73
C ILE A 91 -5.84 12.74 -5.35
N TRP A 92 -5.07 11.65 -5.29
CA TRP A 92 -3.65 11.71 -5.01
C TRP A 92 -2.88 12.54 -6.03
N ARG A 93 -3.14 12.34 -7.33
CA ARG A 93 -2.50 13.11 -8.42
C ARG A 93 -2.82 14.61 -8.35
N GLN A 94 -4.01 14.98 -7.89
CA GLN A 94 -4.35 16.40 -7.70
C GLN A 94 -3.52 17.04 -6.57
N ILE A 95 -3.20 16.28 -5.52
CA ILE A 95 -2.39 16.74 -4.38
C ILE A 95 -0.89 16.66 -4.70
N HIS A 96 -0.49 15.66 -5.48
CA HIS A 96 0.90 15.29 -5.76
C HIS A 96 1.11 15.00 -7.28
N PRO A 97 1.01 16.02 -8.15
CA PRO A 97 0.98 15.84 -9.61
C PRO A 97 2.26 15.22 -10.18
N ASP A 98 3.40 15.48 -9.56
CA ASP A 98 4.71 15.00 -10.01
C ASP A 98 5.10 13.64 -9.40
N GLN A 99 4.29 13.08 -8.50
CA GLN A 99 4.58 11.79 -7.87
C GLN A 99 3.97 10.64 -8.67
N PRO A 100 4.76 9.58 -8.98
CA PRO A 100 4.24 8.42 -9.66
C PRO A 100 3.17 7.72 -8.80
N SER A 101 2.13 7.21 -9.47
CA SER A 101 1.09 6.43 -8.83
C SER A 101 0.52 5.35 -9.75
N GLU A 102 0.26 4.17 -9.19
CA GLU A 102 -0.21 2.98 -9.90
C GLU A 102 -1.40 2.32 -9.18
N VAL A 103 -2.30 1.72 -9.96
CA VAL A 103 -3.42 0.92 -9.45
C VAL A 103 -3.16 -0.56 -9.71
N PHE A 104 -3.45 -1.41 -8.73
CA PHE A 104 -3.32 -2.87 -8.81
C PHE A 104 -4.68 -3.55 -8.65
N THR A 105 -4.78 -4.78 -9.15
CA THR A 105 -5.98 -5.60 -9.03
C THR A 105 -6.01 -6.47 -7.78
N CYS A 106 -4.85 -6.72 -7.18
CA CYS A 106 -4.72 -7.55 -6.00
C CYS A 106 -3.46 -7.21 -5.20
N VAL A 107 -3.46 -7.59 -3.92
CA VAL A 107 -2.39 -7.31 -2.96
C VAL A 107 -1.12 -8.07 -3.35
N SER A 108 -1.23 -9.28 -3.92
CA SER A 108 -0.10 -10.05 -4.43
C SER A 108 0.69 -9.29 -5.52
N ASP A 109 0.00 -8.63 -6.46
CA ASP A 109 0.66 -7.84 -7.52
C ASP A 109 1.29 -6.56 -6.96
N ALA A 110 0.62 -5.89 -6.01
CA ALA A 110 1.16 -4.73 -5.33
C ALA A 110 2.43 -5.09 -4.54
N LEU A 111 2.42 -6.23 -3.83
CA LEU A 111 3.59 -6.74 -3.10
C LEU A 111 4.74 -7.10 -4.06
N ALA A 112 4.44 -7.74 -5.20
CA ALA A 112 5.44 -8.00 -6.23
C ALA A 112 6.10 -6.70 -6.74
N LYS A 113 5.32 -5.62 -6.90
CA LYS A 113 5.85 -4.29 -7.21
C LYS A 113 6.77 -3.76 -6.10
N VAL A 114 6.39 -3.91 -4.83
CA VAL A 114 7.23 -3.50 -3.69
C VAL A 114 8.57 -4.22 -3.71
N HIS A 115 8.58 -5.54 -3.90
CA HIS A 115 9.82 -6.31 -4.00
C HIS A 115 10.68 -5.87 -5.18
N ALA A 116 10.08 -5.69 -6.36
CA ALA A 116 10.81 -5.21 -7.52
C ALA A 116 11.43 -3.82 -7.29
N LEU A 117 10.76 -2.91 -6.55
CA LEU A 117 11.33 -1.60 -6.20
C LEU A 117 12.50 -1.73 -5.21
N ALA A 118 12.39 -2.62 -4.24
CA ALA A 118 13.47 -2.88 -3.28
C ALA A 118 14.71 -3.50 -3.97
N ASP A 119 14.50 -4.47 -4.86
CA ASP A 119 15.59 -5.16 -5.57
C ASP A 119 16.33 -4.25 -6.56
N ASN A 120 15.59 -3.35 -7.22
CA ASN A 120 16.17 -2.41 -8.19
C ASN A 120 16.91 -1.24 -7.53
N ASN A 121 16.74 -1.01 -6.23
CA ASN A 121 17.30 0.14 -5.54
C ASN A 121 18.08 -0.26 -4.29
N THR A 122 19.12 -1.08 -4.47
CA THR A 122 19.98 -1.60 -3.39
C THR A 122 20.75 -0.53 -2.62
N ALA A 123 20.83 0.68 -3.15
CA ALA A 123 21.49 1.81 -2.50
C ALA A 123 20.59 2.53 -1.48
N THR A 124 19.28 2.28 -1.47
CA THR A 124 18.31 2.98 -0.62
C THR A 124 17.38 2.00 0.07
N GLU A 125 17.15 2.19 1.37
CA GLU A 125 16.18 1.38 2.09
C GLU A 125 14.75 1.80 1.74
N LEU A 126 13.87 0.82 1.47
CA LEU A 126 12.48 1.07 1.07
C LEU A 126 11.54 0.88 2.27
N HIS A 127 10.88 1.96 2.68
CA HIS A 127 9.89 1.95 3.76
C HIS A 127 8.48 2.07 3.17
N VAL A 128 7.61 1.11 3.49
CA VAL A 128 6.23 1.06 2.96
C VAL A 128 5.23 1.35 4.07
N LEU A 129 4.35 2.34 3.85
CA LEU A 129 3.18 2.56 4.70
C LEU A 129 1.95 1.92 4.04
N VAL A 130 1.45 0.84 4.63
CA VAL A 130 0.17 0.21 4.23
C VAL A 130 -0.96 0.75 5.10
N THR A 131 -1.98 1.38 4.51
CA THR A 131 -3.02 2.05 5.29
C THR A 131 -4.36 2.24 4.55
N GLY A 132 -5.33 2.84 5.24
CA GLY A 132 -6.67 3.17 4.75
C GLY A 132 -7.73 2.10 5.08
N SER A 133 -7.36 0.82 5.07
CA SER A 133 -8.25 -0.32 5.33
C SER A 133 -7.55 -1.39 6.17
N LEU A 134 -8.27 -1.95 7.16
CA LEU A 134 -7.75 -3.05 7.98
C LEU A 134 -7.61 -4.34 7.15
N HIS A 135 -8.52 -4.57 6.20
CA HIS A 135 -8.45 -5.74 5.32
C HIS A 135 -7.19 -5.69 4.44
N LEU A 136 -6.87 -4.52 3.86
CA LEU A 136 -5.63 -4.35 3.10
C LEU A 136 -4.39 -4.62 3.96
N VAL A 137 -4.36 -4.08 5.19
CA VAL A 137 -3.24 -4.31 6.12
C VAL A 137 -3.11 -5.79 6.47
N GLY A 138 -4.23 -6.46 6.77
CA GLY A 138 -4.27 -7.90 7.07
C GLY A 138 -3.79 -8.75 5.89
N ASP A 139 -4.34 -8.52 4.70
CA ASP A 139 -3.98 -9.22 3.46
C ASP A 139 -2.49 -9.07 3.13
N PHE A 140 -1.95 -7.85 3.26
CA PHE A 140 -0.54 -7.58 3.00
C PHE A 140 0.37 -8.27 4.02
N LEU A 141 -0.01 -8.28 5.31
CA LEU A 141 0.72 -8.99 6.36
C LEU A 141 0.67 -10.51 6.18
N ALA A 142 -0.47 -11.06 5.77
CA ALA A 142 -0.61 -12.49 5.49
C ALA A 142 0.31 -12.97 4.36
N LEU A 143 0.56 -12.12 3.36
CA LEU A 143 1.51 -12.40 2.30
C LEU A 143 2.98 -12.23 2.73
N LEU A 144 3.27 -11.21 3.55
CA LEU A 144 4.63 -10.96 4.06
C LEU A 144 5.10 -12.04 5.05
N ASP A 145 4.21 -12.48 5.93
CA ASP A 145 4.50 -13.46 6.96
C ASP A 145 3.31 -14.43 7.09
N PRO A 146 3.31 -15.52 6.31
CA PRO A 146 2.24 -16.51 6.31
C PRO A 146 1.97 -17.15 7.67
N SER A 147 2.92 -17.07 8.62
CA SER A 147 2.75 -17.61 9.97
C SER A 147 1.77 -16.81 10.83
N LYS A 148 1.48 -15.55 10.47
CA LYS A 148 0.58 -14.65 11.20
C LYS A 148 -0.85 -14.60 10.67
N ALA A 149 -1.14 -15.30 9.57
CA ALA A 149 -2.47 -15.35 8.98
C ALA A 149 -3.46 -16.26 9.73
N ASN A 150 -2.99 -17.04 10.71
CA ASN A 150 -3.75 -18.09 11.41
C ASN A 150 -3.91 -17.85 12.93
N GLU A 151 -3.66 -16.63 13.44
CA GLU A 151 -3.88 -16.29 14.86
C GLU A 151 -5.23 -15.61 15.11
#